data_AF-A0A2G9TQ16-F1
#
_entry.id   AF-A0A2G9TQ16-F1
#
_cell.length_a   1.000
_cell.length_b   1.000
_cell.length_c   1.000
_cell.angle_alpha   90.00
_cell.angle_beta   90.00
_cell.angle_gamma   90.00
#
_symmetry.space_group_name_H-M   'P 1'
#
loop_
_entity.id
_entity.type
_entity.pdbx_description
1 polymer ?
#
loop_
_entity_poly.entity_id
_entity_poly.type
_entity_poly.pdbx_seq_one_letter_code
_entity_poly.pdbx_strand_id
1 'polypeptide(L)'
;MSDVVTCPRKTCQKPVLVSERTVNLGSCGMCGYSFCILCLRAYHGVDECKFKSVDKKRIIEEWNAADENGRVQMAKRFGGLKNLENIINAMLNDGWMEGNSKPCPRCRVRIEKNDGCNKMQCTKCDAMFCWLCERILDKNNPYAHFNEEGRGNCVNRLFEGIAASDSDDEDFVEWANVIGYEADSDTDSEVHFEHEDNEESE
;
A
#
# COMPACT_ATOMS: atom_id res chain seq x y z
N MET A 1 -19.49 -6.79 33.03
CA MET A 1 -20.34 -7.97 32.77
C MET A 1 -19.48 -8.98 32.03
N SER A 2 -19.43 -10.24 32.44
CA SER A 2 -18.62 -11.25 31.74
C SER A 2 -19.20 -11.52 30.34
N ASP A 3 -18.38 -11.34 29.31
CA ASP A 3 -18.76 -11.70 27.94
C ASP A 3 -18.75 -13.22 27.77
N VAL A 4 -19.72 -13.73 27.00
CA VAL A 4 -19.82 -15.15 26.65
C VAL A 4 -19.34 -15.32 25.21
N VAL A 5 -18.33 -16.17 25.02
CA VAL A 5 -17.81 -16.52 23.68
C VAL A 5 -17.89 -18.03 23.46
N THR A 6 -17.98 -18.46 22.21
CA THR A 6 -18.05 -19.89 21.88
C THR A 6 -16.64 -20.47 21.72
N CYS A 7 -16.40 -21.67 22.25
CA CYS A 7 -15.14 -22.37 22.03
C CYS A 7 -14.90 -22.62 20.52
N PRO A 8 -13.76 -22.20 19.96
CA PRO A 8 -13.52 -22.29 18.51
C PRO A 8 -13.17 -23.70 18.03
N ARG A 9 -12.96 -24.67 18.94
CA ARG A 9 -12.80 -26.07 18.54
C ARG A 9 -14.11 -26.58 17.98
N LYS A 10 -14.09 -26.98 16.70
CA LYS A 10 -15.25 -27.56 15.98
C LYS A 10 -15.87 -28.75 16.71
N THR A 11 -15.07 -29.52 17.44
CA THR A 11 -15.53 -30.66 18.22
C THR A 11 -16.10 -30.31 19.61
N CYS A 12 -15.99 -29.04 20.04
CA CYS A 12 -16.44 -28.61 21.37
C CYS A 12 -17.56 -27.58 21.30
N GLN A 13 -17.30 -26.39 20.72
CA GLN A 13 -18.26 -25.29 20.56
C GLN A 13 -19.11 -24.95 21.81
N LYS A 14 -18.64 -25.28 23.01
CA LYS A 14 -19.34 -24.95 24.25
C LYS A 14 -19.11 -23.49 24.64
N PRO A 15 -20.06 -22.85 25.34
CA PRO A 15 -19.91 -21.48 25.80
C PRO A 15 -18.75 -21.36 26.79
N VAL A 16 -18.02 -20.26 26.69
CA VAL A 16 -16.86 -19.92 27.51
C VAL A 16 -17.10 -18.55 28.11
N LEU A 17 -17.04 -18.47 29.43
CA LEU A 17 -17.11 -17.22 30.18
C LEU A 17 -15.74 -16.54 30.11
N VAL A 18 -15.72 -15.29 29.65
CA VAL A 18 -14.50 -14.49 29.55
C VAL A 18 -14.52 -13.46 30.67
N SER A 19 -13.44 -13.43 31.44
CA SER A 19 -13.24 -12.42 32.48
C SER A 19 -12.63 -11.17 31.87
N GLU A 20 -13.12 -10.00 32.29
CA GLU A 20 -12.51 -8.70 31.97
C GLU A 20 -11.08 -8.56 32.52
N ARG A 21 -10.69 -9.38 33.51
CA ARG A 21 -9.35 -9.33 34.15
C ARG A 21 -8.25 -9.92 33.28
N THR A 22 -8.58 -10.87 32.41
CA THR A 22 -7.60 -11.57 31.58
C THR A 22 -7.75 -11.11 30.14
N VAL A 23 -6.86 -10.21 29.72
CA VAL A 23 -6.89 -9.60 28.39
C VAL A 23 -6.92 -10.69 27.32
N ASN A 24 -8.00 -10.68 26.55
CA ASN A 24 -8.22 -11.51 25.37
C ASN A 24 -8.14 -13.04 25.58
N LEU A 25 -8.16 -13.55 26.82
CA LEU A 25 -8.03 -14.98 27.11
C LEU A 25 -9.40 -15.64 27.34
N GLY A 26 -9.75 -16.60 26.49
CA GLY A 26 -10.85 -17.54 26.73
C GLY A 26 -10.29 -18.91 27.10
N SER A 27 -10.73 -19.48 28.24
CA SER A 27 -10.34 -20.83 28.66
C SER A 27 -11.56 -21.74 28.73
N CYS A 28 -11.66 -22.70 27.82
CA CYS A 28 -12.80 -23.60 27.76
C CYS A 28 -12.74 -24.66 28.86
N GLY A 29 -13.65 -24.60 29.84
CA GLY A 29 -13.74 -25.58 30.92
C GLY A 29 -14.11 -27.02 30.48
N MET A 30 -14.50 -27.20 29.21
CA MET A 30 -15.01 -28.47 28.71
C MET A 30 -13.97 -29.27 27.92
N CYS A 31 -13.10 -28.59 27.16
CA CYS A 31 -12.01 -29.23 26.41
C CYS A 31 -10.61 -28.74 26.82
N GLY A 32 -10.52 -27.85 27.81
CA GLY A 32 -9.26 -27.28 28.30
C GLY A 32 -8.57 -26.31 27.33
N TYR A 33 -9.18 -26.00 26.18
CA TYR A 33 -8.53 -25.15 25.19
C TYR A 33 -8.53 -23.68 25.63
N SER A 34 -7.33 -23.12 25.78
CA SER A 34 -7.09 -21.70 25.99
C SER A 34 -6.81 -21.00 24.67
N PHE A 35 -7.61 -20.00 24.34
CA PHE A 35 -7.59 -19.32 23.06
C PHE A 35 -7.70 -17.80 23.21
N CYS A 36 -7.19 -17.09 22.22
CA CYS A 36 -7.39 -15.67 22.07
C CYS A 36 -8.82 -15.40 21.58
N ILE A 37 -9.59 -14.59 22.30
CA ILE A 37 -10.99 -14.28 21.94
C ILE A 37 -11.13 -13.41 20.67
N LEU A 38 -10.02 -12.77 20.28
CA LEU A 38 -9.93 -11.95 19.07
C LEU A 38 -9.75 -12.82 17.83
N CYS A 39 -8.66 -13.59 17.77
CA CYS A 39 -8.29 -14.37 16.59
C CYS A 39 -8.73 -15.84 16.64
N LEU A 40 -9.30 -16.29 17.77
CA LEU A 40 -9.80 -17.65 18.02
C LEU A 40 -8.74 -18.77 17.90
N ARG A 41 -7.44 -18.40 17.88
CA ARG A 41 -6.30 -19.32 17.92
C ARG A 41 -5.81 -19.52 19.36
N ALA A 42 -4.82 -20.40 19.53
CA ALA A 42 -4.16 -20.60 20.81
C ALA A 42 -3.76 -19.24 21.41
N TYR A 43 -3.98 -19.08 22.70
CA TYR A 43 -3.64 -17.83 23.38
C TYR A 43 -2.14 -17.54 23.25
N HIS A 44 -1.82 -16.28 22.92
CA HIS A 44 -0.45 -15.84 22.59
C HIS A 44 0.02 -14.69 23.49
N GLY A 45 -0.65 -14.45 24.61
CA GLY A 45 -0.21 -13.45 25.59
C GLY A 45 -0.24 -12.03 25.02
N VAL A 46 0.92 -11.37 25.10
CA VAL A 46 1.15 -10.01 24.61
C VAL A 46 1.47 -9.93 23.13
N ASP A 47 1.77 -11.07 22.49
CA ASP A 47 2.08 -11.10 21.06
C ASP A 47 0.86 -10.69 20.23
N GLU A 48 1.12 -10.24 19.00
CA GLU A 48 0.08 -9.82 18.07
C GLU A 48 -0.78 -10.99 17.57
N CYS A 49 -2.06 -10.69 17.30
CA CYS A 49 -2.96 -11.65 16.68
C CYS A 49 -2.54 -11.95 15.24
N LYS A 50 -2.14 -13.20 14.96
CA LYS A 50 -1.85 -13.65 13.60
C LYS A 50 -3.13 -14.05 12.87
N PHE A 51 -3.81 -13.10 12.23
CA PHE A 51 -5.02 -13.35 11.43
C PHE A 51 -4.69 -14.00 10.08
N LYS A 52 -5.44 -15.02 9.67
CA LYS A 52 -5.37 -15.55 8.29
C LYS A 52 -6.10 -14.62 7.33
N SER A 53 -5.80 -14.70 6.03
CA SER A 53 -6.47 -13.93 4.97
C SER A 53 -8.01 -14.03 5.04
N VAL A 54 -8.54 -15.22 5.32
CA VAL A 54 -9.99 -15.44 5.49
C VAL A 54 -10.55 -14.71 6.71
N ASP A 55 -9.81 -14.69 7.83
CA ASP A 55 -10.23 -13.97 9.03
C ASP A 55 -10.20 -12.45 8.81
N LYS A 56 -9.15 -11.96 8.13
CA LYS A 56 -9.00 -10.55 7.76
C LYS A 56 -10.21 -10.08 6.92
N LYS A 57 -10.56 -10.83 5.87
CA LYS A 57 -11.72 -10.52 5.00
C LYS A 57 -13.02 -10.48 5.80
N ARG A 58 -13.30 -11.50 6.60
CA ARG A 58 -14.52 -11.56 7.44
C ARG A 58 -14.64 -10.34 8.36
N ILE A 59 -13.54 -9.94 9.01
CA ILE A 59 -13.54 -8.78 9.93
C ILE A 59 -13.82 -7.47 9.17
N ILE A 60 -13.20 -7.28 8.00
CA ILE A 60 -13.42 -6.09 7.16
C ILE A 60 -14.87 -6.05 6.65
N GLU A 61 -15.40 -7.18 6.18
CA GLU A 61 -16.79 -7.29 5.71
C GLU A 61 -17.79 -7.01 6.84
N GLU A 62 -17.59 -7.61 8.02
CA GLU A 62 -18.42 -7.35 9.21
C GLU A 62 -18.39 -5.87 9.61
N TRP A 63 -17.22 -5.22 9.59
CA TRP A 63 -17.09 -3.80 9.92
C TRP A 63 -17.79 -2.88 8.93
N ASN A 64 -17.65 -3.17 7.63
CA ASN A 64 -18.26 -2.37 6.57
C ASN A 64 -19.78 -2.53 6.54
N ALA A 65 -20.28 -3.73 6.84
CA ALA A 65 -21.71 -4.02 6.89
C ALA A 65 -22.39 -3.58 8.21
N ALA A 66 -21.63 -3.40 9.29
CA ALA A 66 -22.16 -3.02 10.59
C ALA A 66 -22.63 -1.56 10.63
N ASP A 67 -23.76 -1.37 11.31
CA ASP A 67 -24.26 -0.07 11.75
C ASP A 67 -23.44 0.46 12.95
N GLU A 68 -23.75 1.66 13.42
CA GLU A 68 -23.00 2.31 14.50
C GLU A 68 -22.97 1.47 15.78
N ASN A 69 -24.10 0.85 16.15
CA ASN A 69 -24.18 0.01 17.33
C ASN A 69 -23.43 -1.32 17.15
N GLY A 70 -23.50 -1.93 15.96
CA GLY A 70 -22.73 -3.12 15.60
C GLY A 70 -21.22 -2.86 15.66
N ARG A 71 -20.75 -1.71 15.18
CA ARG A 71 -19.35 -1.29 15.28
C ARG A 71 -18.90 -1.11 16.71
N VAL A 72 -19.74 -0.56 17.59
CA VAL A 72 -19.44 -0.46 19.03
C VAL A 72 -19.33 -1.84 19.68
N GLN A 73 -20.21 -2.79 19.33
CA GLN A 73 -20.13 -4.16 19.84
C GLN A 73 -18.87 -4.89 19.35
N MET A 74 -18.55 -4.75 18.06
CA MET A 74 -17.29 -5.25 17.50
C MET A 74 -16.10 -4.61 18.22
N ALA A 75 -16.07 -3.30 18.38
CA ALA A 75 -15.01 -2.58 19.05
C ALA A 75 -14.80 -3.08 20.49
N LYS A 76 -15.87 -3.31 21.26
CA LYS A 76 -15.77 -3.89 22.61
C LYS A 76 -15.02 -5.21 22.61
N ARG A 77 -15.34 -6.10 21.66
CA ARG A 77 -14.64 -7.37 21.49
C ARG A 77 -13.14 -7.18 21.23
N PHE A 78 -12.77 -6.21 20.40
CA PHE A 78 -11.39 -5.93 19.99
C PHE A 78 -10.64 -4.95 20.92
N GLY A 79 -11.12 -4.71 22.14
CA GLY A 79 -10.42 -3.86 23.12
C GLY A 79 -10.59 -2.36 22.88
N GLY A 80 -11.66 -1.95 22.20
CA GLY A 80 -12.05 -0.57 21.96
C GLY A 80 -12.06 -0.17 20.48
N LEU A 81 -12.69 0.98 20.18
CA LEU A 81 -12.87 1.49 18.81
C LEU A 81 -11.53 1.73 18.12
N LYS A 82 -10.61 2.44 18.79
CA LYS A 82 -9.27 2.73 18.26
C LYS A 82 -8.46 1.48 17.94
N ASN A 83 -8.53 0.45 18.78
CA ASN A 83 -7.77 -0.77 18.52
C ASN A 83 -8.34 -1.52 17.31
N LEU A 84 -9.66 -1.62 17.21
CA LEU A 84 -10.31 -2.23 16.05
C LEU A 84 -10.01 -1.47 14.76
N GLU A 85 -10.09 -0.13 14.79
CA GLU A 85 -9.76 0.71 13.65
C GLU A 85 -8.31 0.53 13.21
N ASN A 86 -7.35 0.50 14.16
CA ASN A 86 -5.95 0.21 13.87
C ASN A 86 -5.77 -1.18 13.24
N ILE A 87 -6.44 -2.21 13.76
CA ILE A 87 -6.39 -3.57 13.21
C ILE A 87 -6.92 -3.59 11.77
N ILE A 88 -8.06 -2.95 11.51
CA ILE A 88 -8.68 -2.89 10.18
C ILE A 88 -7.78 -2.13 9.21
N ASN A 89 -7.28 -0.95 9.61
CA ASN A 89 -6.38 -0.15 8.78
C ASN A 89 -5.10 -0.92 8.46
N ALA A 90 -4.52 -1.64 9.43
CA ALA A 90 -3.39 -2.52 9.17
C ALA A 90 -3.72 -3.64 8.17
N MET A 91 -4.89 -4.29 8.30
CA MET A 91 -5.32 -5.32 7.35
C MET A 91 -5.54 -4.78 5.94
N LEU A 92 -6.11 -3.58 5.80
CA LEU A 92 -6.32 -2.91 4.51
C LEU A 92 -5.00 -2.48 3.88
N ASN A 93 -4.09 -1.89 4.67
CA ASN A 93 -2.76 -1.50 4.22
C ASN A 93 -1.95 -2.72 3.74
N ASP A 94 -1.99 -3.84 4.46
CA ASP A 94 -1.36 -5.09 4.04
C ASP A 94 -1.88 -5.53 2.65
N GLY A 95 -3.20 -5.52 2.46
CA GLY A 95 -3.82 -5.87 1.18
C GLY A 95 -3.46 -4.91 0.05
N TRP A 96 -3.41 -3.61 0.34
CA TRP A 96 -2.99 -2.60 -0.62
C TRP A 96 -1.53 -2.79 -1.03
N MET A 97 -0.63 -3.04 -0.06
CA MET A 97 0.79 -3.29 -0.32
C MET A 97 1.00 -4.56 -1.15
N GLU A 98 0.19 -5.60 -0.96
CA GLU A 98 0.24 -6.82 -1.78
C GLU A 98 -0.22 -6.58 -3.23
N GLY A 99 -1.20 -5.69 -3.45
CA GLY A 99 -1.72 -5.38 -4.78
C GLY A 99 -0.89 -4.38 -5.57
N ASN A 100 -0.28 -3.40 -4.90
CA ASN A 100 0.34 -2.23 -5.56
C ASN A 100 1.88 -2.24 -5.51
N SER A 101 2.48 -3.19 -4.78
CA SER A 101 3.94 -3.32 -4.71
C SER A 101 4.42 -4.73 -5.01
N LYS A 102 5.59 -4.84 -5.63
CA LYS A 102 6.30 -6.12 -5.83
C LYS A 102 7.67 -6.10 -5.19
N PRO A 103 8.15 -7.21 -4.63
CA PRO A 103 9.49 -7.29 -4.07
C PRO A 103 10.54 -7.28 -5.18
N CYS A 104 11.63 -6.54 -4.99
CA CYS A 104 12.80 -6.64 -5.86
C CYS A 104 13.33 -8.09 -5.88
N PRO A 105 13.54 -8.72 -7.04
CA PRO A 105 14.03 -10.10 -7.12
C PRO A 105 15.46 -10.28 -6.59
N ARG A 106 16.25 -9.19 -6.50
CA ARG A 106 17.60 -9.21 -5.91
C ARG A 106 17.59 -8.95 -4.39
N CYS A 107 17.01 -7.85 -3.95
CA CYS A 107 17.15 -7.38 -2.56
C CYS A 107 15.86 -7.40 -1.73
N ARG A 108 14.73 -7.84 -2.32
CA ARG A 108 13.41 -8.00 -1.69
C ARG A 108 12.75 -6.74 -1.13
N VAL A 109 13.33 -5.55 -1.31
CA VAL A 109 12.63 -4.29 -1.01
C VAL A 109 11.36 -4.19 -1.85
N ARG A 110 10.25 -3.76 -1.26
CA ARG A 110 8.99 -3.54 -1.98
C ARG A 110 9.13 -2.31 -2.87
N ILE A 111 8.74 -2.43 -4.12
CA ILE A 111 8.79 -1.39 -5.14
C ILE A 111 7.35 -1.20 -5.63
N GLU A 112 6.87 0.03 -5.60
CA GLU A 112 5.60 0.45 -6.21
C GLU A 112 5.82 0.79 -7.69
N LYS A 113 4.84 0.48 -8.54
CA LYS A 113 4.87 0.90 -9.95
C LYS A 113 4.10 2.22 -10.08
N ASN A 114 4.84 3.33 -10.06
CA ASN A 114 4.24 4.67 -10.10
C ASN A 114 3.79 5.08 -11.51
N ASP A 115 4.60 4.76 -12.53
CA ASP A 115 4.24 4.94 -13.94
C ASP A 115 5.30 4.25 -14.83
N GLY A 116 5.00 4.07 -16.11
CA GLY A 116 5.96 3.64 -17.13
C GLY A 116 6.00 2.13 -17.41
N CYS A 117 7.00 1.75 -18.21
CA CYS A 117 7.11 0.42 -18.80
C CYS A 117 7.37 -0.70 -17.76
N ASN A 118 7.09 -1.94 -18.15
CA ASN A 118 7.29 -3.12 -17.32
C ASN A 118 8.79 -3.45 -17.07
N LYS A 119 9.74 -2.65 -17.57
CA LYS A 119 11.16 -2.68 -17.19
C LYS A 119 11.40 -1.76 -15.99
N MET A 120 11.37 -2.33 -14.79
CA MET A 120 11.59 -1.61 -13.54
C MET A 120 13.08 -1.60 -13.15
N GLN A 121 13.49 -0.60 -12.36
CA GLN A 121 14.81 -0.53 -11.72
C GLN A 121 14.63 -0.36 -10.21
N CYS A 122 15.33 -1.17 -9.43
CA CYS A 122 15.31 -1.06 -7.98
C CYS A 122 16.17 0.11 -7.50
N THR A 123 15.56 1.06 -6.78
CA THR A 123 16.23 2.24 -6.20
C THR A 123 17.26 1.91 -5.12
N LYS A 124 17.23 0.70 -4.55
CA LYS A 124 18.16 0.27 -3.49
C LYS A 124 19.40 -0.46 -4.02
N CYS A 125 19.27 -1.23 -5.10
CA CYS A 125 20.33 -2.14 -5.56
C CYS A 125 20.58 -2.11 -7.07
N ASP A 126 19.94 -1.18 -7.77
CA ASP A 126 20.05 -0.94 -9.22
C ASP A 126 19.84 -2.17 -10.10
N ALA A 127 19.16 -3.18 -9.58
CA ALA A 127 18.73 -4.32 -10.37
C ALA A 127 17.62 -3.86 -11.33
N MET A 128 17.85 -4.05 -12.63
CA MET A 128 16.79 -3.98 -13.63
C MET A 128 16.03 -5.29 -13.63
N PHE A 129 14.70 -5.25 -13.65
CA PHE A 129 13.86 -6.44 -13.62
C PHE A 129 12.53 -6.23 -14.34
N CYS A 130 11.90 -7.32 -14.78
CA CYS A 130 10.58 -7.28 -15.40
C CYS A 130 9.48 -7.27 -14.33
N TRP A 131 8.56 -6.30 -14.38
CA TRP A 131 7.42 -6.22 -13.47
C TRP A 131 6.44 -7.39 -13.63
N LEU A 132 6.32 -7.96 -14.83
CA LEU A 132 5.36 -9.04 -15.11
C LEU A 132 5.83 -10.39 -14.55
N CYS A 133 7.08 -10.75 -14.78
CA CYS A 133 7.62 -12.07 -14.41
C CYS A 133 8.67 -12.05 -13.29
N GLU A 134 8.97 -10.88 -12.73
CA GLU A 134 9.89 -10.70 -11.59
C GLU A 134 11.31 -11.22 -11.86
N ARG A 135 11.72 -11.39 -13.12
CA ARG A 135 13.08 -11.79 -13.49
C ARG A 135 14.02 -10.60 -13.59
N ILE A 136 15.25 -10.79 -13.12
CA ILE A 136 16.35 -9.83 -13.30
C ILE A 136 16.69 -9.76 -14.80
N LEU A 137 16.81 -8.55 -15.31
CA LEU A 137 17.15 -8.24 -16.69
C LEU A 137 18.65 -8.02 -16.83
N ASP A 138 19.16 -8.23 -18.04
CA ASP A 138 20.52 -7.87 -18.40
C ASP A 138 20.72 -6.34 -18.31
N LYS A 139 21.89 -5.90 -17.81
CA LYS A 139 22.17 -4.46 -17.64
C LYS A 139 22.49 -3.76 -18.96
N ASN A 140 23.09 -4.47 -19.91
CA ASN A 140 23.52 -3.94 -21.21
C ASN A 140 22.35 -3.91 -22.19
N ASN A 141 21.44 -4.90 -22.11
CA ASN A 141 20.26 -4.96 -22.97
C ASN A 141 19.00 -5.40 -22.21
N PRO A 142 18.43 -4.54 -21.34
CA PRO A 142 17.27 -4.91 -20.53
C PRO A 142 15.98 -5.08 -21.35
N TYR A 143 15.90 -4.51 -22.55
CA TYR A 143 14.71 -4.56 -23.40
C TYR A 143 14.63 -5.82 -24.26
N ALA A 144 15.74 -6.56 -24.45
CA ALA A 144 15.76 -7.83 -25.18
C ALA A 144 14.71 -8.84 -24.68
N HIS A 145 14.43 -8.81 -23.36
CA HIS A 145 13.41 -9.62 -22.71
C HIS A 145 12.00 -9.46 -23.29
N PHE A 146 11.69 -8.29 -23.85
CA PHE A 146 10.39 -7.97 -24.42
C PHE A 146 10.34 -8.16 -25.94
N ASN A 147 11.49 -8.23 -26.61
CA ASN A 147 11.57 -8.23 -28.07
C ASN A 147 11.78 -9.64 -28.65
N GLU A 148 12.80 -10.39 -28.21
CA GLU A 148 13.26 -11.56 -28.99
C GLU A 148 13.72 -12.77 -28.14
N GLU A 149 14.00 -12.61 -26.84
CA GLU A 149 14.43 -13.75 -26.01
C GLU A 149 13.31 -14.31 -25.13
N GLY A 150 12.51 -15.19 -25.71
CA GLY A 150 11.97 -16.32 -24.96
C GLY A 150 10.58 -16.76 -25.38
N ARG A 151 10.39 -18.08 -25.39
CA ARG A 151 9.10 -18.77 -25.21
C ARG A 151 8.46 -18.42 -23.85
N GLY A 152 8.25 -17.13 -23.59
CA GLY A 152 7.88 -16.60 -22.30
C GLY A 152 6.74 -15.63 -22.44
N ASN A 153 5.88 -15.59 -21.44
CA ASN A 153 4.68 -14.77 -21.41
C ASN A 153 4.94 -13.25 -21.35
N CYS A 154 6.09 -12.71 -21.77
CA CYS A 154 6.44 -11.29 -21.64
C CYS A 154 6.78 -10.58 -22.97
N VAL A 155 6.86 -11.33 -24.08
CA VAL A 155 7.13 -10.78 -25.41
C VAL A 155 6.03 -9.78 -25.79
N ASN A 156 6.41 -8.62 -26.32
CA ASN A 156 5.52 -7.51 -26.70
C ASN A 156 4.64 -6.93 -25.57
N ARG A 157 4.96 -7.24 -24.30
CA ARG A 157 4.20 -6.74 -23.12
C ARG A 157 4.96 -5.67 -22.35
N LEU A 158 5.84 -4.91 -23.01
CA LEU A 158 6.61 -3.83 -22.36
C LEU A 158 5.71 -2.75 -21.77
N PHE A 159 4.63 -2.39 -22.49
CA PHE A 159 3.69 -1.34 -22.08
C PHE A 159 2.34 -1.88 -21.59
N GLU A 160 2.22 -3.19 -21.35
CA GLU A 160 0.96 -3.75 -20.86
C GLU A 160 0.58 -3.18 -19.48
N GLY A 161 -0.69 -2.78 -19.35
CA GLY A 161 -1.26 -2.30 -18.10
C GLY A 161 -0.86 -0.85 -17.77
N ILE A 162 -0.30 -0.13 -18.73
CA ILE A 162 -0.18 1.34 -18.69
C ILE A 162 -1.44 1.86 -19.36
N ALA A 163 -2.23 2.67 -18.66
CA ALA A 163 -3.26 3.44 -19.33
C ALA A 163 -2.52 4.33 -20.34
N ALA A 164 -2.83 4.19 -21.62
CA ALA A 164 -2.41 5.20 -22.57
C ALA A 164 -2.94 6.52 -22.01
N SER A 165 -2.05 7.42 -21.59
CA SER A 165 -2.41 8.82 -21.62
C SER A 165 -2.72 9.07 -23.08
N ASP A 166 -4.01 9.10 -23.42
CA ASP A 166 -4.45 9.58 -24.72
C ASP A 166 -3.83 10.97 -24.87
N SER A 167 -2.76 11.02 -25.66
CA SER A 167 -2.23 12.24 -26.22
C SER A 167 -3.25 12.69 -27.27
N ASP A 168 -4.40 13.17 -26.82
CA ASP A 168 -5.21 14.09 -27.59
C ASP A 168 -4.58 15.47 -27.38
N ASP A 169 -3.54 15.72 -28.18
CA ASP A 169 -2.94 17.02 -28.43
C ASP A 169 -3.96 17.98 -29.06
N GLU A 170 -5.02 18.40 -28.36
CA GLU A 170 -5.84 19.56 -28.77
C GLU A 170 -6.48 20.23 -27.54
N ASP A 171 -5.69 20.97 -26.76
CA ASP A 171 -6.17 22.15 -26.01
C ASP A 171 -4.96 23.00 -25.56
N PHE A 172 -4.25 23.55 -26.55
CA PHE A 172 -3.38 24.71 -26.36
C PHE A 172 -4.27 25.91 -26.03
N VAL A 173 -4.62 26.07 -24.75
CA VAL A 173 -5.27 27.29 -24.27
C VAL A 173 -4.22 28.39 -24.27
N GLU A 174 -4.31 29.27 -25.27
CA GLU A 174 -3.53 30.48 -25.43
C GLU A 174 -3.74 31.41 -24.23
N TRP A 175 -2.86 31.29 -23.22
CA TRP A 175 -2.89 32.06 -21.97
C TRP A 175 -2.81 33.58 -22.16
N ALA A 176 -2.49 34.05 -23.38
CA ALA A 176 -2.47 35.46 -23.74
C ALA A 176 -3.85 36.13 -23.70
N ASN A 177 -4.95 35.37 -23.78
CA ASN A 177 -6.31 35.94 -23.73
C ASN A 177 -6.94 36.01 -22.31
N VAL A 178 -6.29 35.47 -21.28
CA VAL A 178 -6.79 35.52 -19.88
C VAL A 178 -6.31 36.78 -19.13
N ILE A 179 -5.16 37.33 -19.51
CA ILE A 179 -4.61 38.55 -18.93
C ILE A 179 -4.62 39.60 -20.04
N GLY A 180 -5.75 40.30 -20.18
CA GLY A 180 -5.96 41.37 -21.15
C GLY A 180 -4.98 42.54 -20.96
N TYR A 181 -3.73 42.33 -21.38
CA TYR A 181 -2.73 43.36 -21.53
C TYR A 181 -2.82 43.88 -22.96
N GLU A 182 -3.53 45.00 -23.10
CA GLU A 182 -3.41 45.82 -24.31
C GLU A 182 -1.97 46.33 -24.39
N ALA A 183 -1.35 46.13 -25.56
CA ALA A 183 -0.02 46.59 -25.86
C ALA A 183 -0.05 48.10 -26.09
N ASP A 184 0.31 48.89 -25.07
CA ASP A 184 0.61 50.30 -25.24
C ASP A 184 2.10 50.52 -25.53
N SER A 185 2.32 51.18 -26.65
CA SER A 185 3.59 51.56 -27.27
C SER A 185 4.40 52.58 -26.47
N ASP A 186 5.73 52.44 -26.61
CA ASP A 186 6.77 53.47 -26.49
C ASP A 186 7.00 54.15 -25.12
N THR A 187 8.15 53.88 -24.50
CA THR A 187 9.16 54.93 -24.24
C THR A 187 10.51 54.37 -23.78
N ASP A 188 11.54 55.04 -24.28
CA ASP A 188 12.96 54.76 -24.33
C ASP A 188 13.68 55.05 -23.00
N SER A 189 14.66 54.24 -22.62
CA SER A 189 15.86 54.70 -21.90
C SER A 189 16.90 53.60 -21.77
N GLU A 190 17.96 53.73 -22.57
CA GLU A 190 19.24 53.06 -22.43
C GLU A 190 19.79 53.22 -20.99
N VAL A 191 20.30 52.12 -20.42
CA VAL A 191 21.09 52.18 -19.18
C VAL A 191 22.47 51.59 -19.44
N HIS A 192 23.45 52.49 -19.38
CA HIS A 192 24.88 52.30 -19.56
C HIS A 192 25.48 51.51 -18.38
N PHE A 193 26.24 50.45 -18.66
CA PHE A 193 27.02 49.73 -17.64
C PHE A 193 28.49 50.18 -17.74
N GLU A 194 29.01 50.81 -16.68
CA GLU A 194 30.44 51.02 -16.50
C GLU A 194 31.06 49.82 -15.75
N HIS A 195 32.16 49.31 -16.28
CA HIS A 195 32.99 48.27 -15.67
C HIS A 195 34.00 48.91 -14.72
N GLU A 196 34.06 48.43 -13.48
CA GLU A 196 35.20 48.63 -12.60
C GLU A 196 35.82 47.27 -12.26
N ASP A 197 36.99 47.02 -12.85
CA ASP A 197 37.94 46.02 -12.40
C ASP A 197 38.57 46.53 -11.10
N ASN A 198 38.69 45.66 -10.08
CA ASN A 198 39.72 45.88 -9.08
C ASN A 198 40.33 44.56 -8.61
N GLU A 199 41.63 44.47 -8.91
CA GLU A 199 42.57 43.44 -8.52
C GLU A 199 42.80 43.46 -7.01
N GLU A 200 42.90 42.29 -6.38
CA GLU A 200 43.51 42.16 -5.07
C GLU A 200 44.73 41.24 -5.23
N SER A 201 45.92 41.81 -5.08
CA SER A 201 47.19 41.10 -5.00
C SER A 201 47.94 41.54 -3.75
N GLU A 202 48.60 40.54 -3.14
CA GLU A 202 49.49 40.52 -1.97
C GLU A 202 48.87 40.27 -0.59
#